data_AF-A0A9D6NN33-F1
#
_entry.id   AF-A0A9D6NN33-F1
#
_cell.length_a   1.000
_cell.length_b   1.000
_cell.length_c   1.000
_cell.angle_alpha   90.00
_cell.angle_beta   90.00
_cell.angle_gamma   90.00
#
_symmetry.space_group_name_H-M   'P 1'
#
loop_
_entity.id
_entity.type
_entity.pdbx_description
1 polymer ?
#
loop_
_entity_poly.entity_id
_entity_poly.type
_entity_poly.pdbx_seq_one_letter_code
_entity_poly.pdbx_strand_id
1 'polypeptide(L)'
;MPGDLIIALSDGDFVSFSTAPGPTARVMVGIRDSQTPPLSLPNVARNVIAHELGHAIGLGHNNDPTKLMCGRPAPCRPDAWQSSVERYFPITEVEKTFLLKLYSPTWQPSR
;
A
#
# COMPACT_ATOMS: atom_id res chain seq x y z
N MET A 1 3.97 7.72 -21.12
CA MET A 1 2.66 7.13 -20.81
C MET A 1 1.85 8.13 -20.01
N PRO A 2 0.61 8.45 -20.41
CA PRO A 2 -0.33 9.17 -19.55
C PRO A 2 -0.72 8.30 -18.35
N GLY A 3 -0.86 8.88 -17.16
CA GLY A 3 -1.19 8.19 -15.91
C GLY A 3 -0.51 8.81 -14.69
N ASP A 4 -1.25 8.98 -13.60
CA ASP A 4 -0.77 9.59 -12.36
C ASP A 4 -0.11 8.57 -11.40
N LEU A 5 -0.31 7.27 -11.67
CA LEU A 5 0.21 6.14 -10.92
C LEU A 5 0.93 5.15 -11.84
N ILE A 6 2.16 4.77 -11.47
CA ILE A 6 2.97 3.74 -12.13
C ILE A 6 3.19 2.61 -11.13
N ILE A 7 2.80 1.38 -11.50
CA ILE A 7 3.08 0.17 -10.72
C ILE A 7 4.15 -0.64 -11.46
N ALA A 8 5.32 -0.78 -10.84
CA ALA A 8 6.43 -1.57 -11.34
C ALA A 8 6.49 -2.90 -10.57
N LEU A 9 6.35 -4.01 -11.30
CA LEU A 9 6.54 -5.35 -10.77
C LEU A 9 7.94 -5.82 -11.18
N SER A 10 8.73 -6.33 -10.23
CA SER A 10 10.08 -6.78 -10.51
C SER A 10 10.44 -7.98 -9.62
N ASP A 11 11.27 -8.86 -10.17
CA ASP A 11 11.94 -9.97 -9.48
C ASP A 11 13.21 -9.54 -8.72
N GLY A 12 13.50 -8.23 -8.68
CA GLY A 12 14.67 -7.68 -7.99
C GLY A 12 14.57 -7.75 -6.46
N ASP A 13 15.73 -7.73 -5.80
CA ASP A 13 15.81 -7.72 -4.34
C ASP A 13 15.80 -6.30 -3.77
N PHE A 14 14.59 -5.82 -3.45
CA PHE A 14 14.34 -4.54 -2.80
C PHE A 14 13.14 -4.68 -1.85
N VAL A 15 12.92 -3.70 -0.99
CA VAL A 15 11.69 -3.62 -0.19
C VAL A 15 10.63 -2.93 -1.04
N SER A 16 9.42 -3.51 -1.15
CA SER A 16 8.30 -2.83 -1.83
C SER A 16 8.12 -1.42 -1.26
N PHE A 17 7.82 -0.47 -2.14
CA PHE A 17 7.82 0.94 -1.76
C PHE A 17 6.85 1.75 -2.61
N SER A 18 6.52 2.92 -2.09
CA SER A 18 5.77 3.96 -2.78
C SER A 18 6.52 5.28 -2.67
N THR A 19 6.64 6.00 -3.78
CA THR A 19 7.32 7.29 -3.81
C THR A 19 6.68 8.24 -4.81
N ALA A 20 6.70 9.53 -4.50
CA ALA A 20 6.34 10.60 -5.41
C ALA A 20 7.51 11.61 -5.40
N PRO A 21 8.47 11.52 -6.33
CA PRO A 21 9.71 12.30 -6.30
C PRO A 21 9.50 13.76 -6.74
N GLY A 22 8.63 14.50 -6.05
CA GLY A 22 8.40 15.93 -6.23
C GLY A 22 6.93 16.32 -6.40
N PRO A 23 6.61 17.62 -6.39
CA PRO A 23 5.23 18.14 -6.35
C PRO A 23 4.38 17.81 -7.58
N THR A 24 5.03 17.53 -8.71
CA THR A 24 4.40 17.21 -10.00
C THR A 24 4.75 15.80 -10.46
N ALA A 25 5.41 15.01 -9.61
CA ALA A 25 5.87 13.69 -9.96
C ALA A 25 4.72 12.70 -9.86
N ARG A 26 4.68 11.77 -10.82
CA ARG A 26 3.80 10.61 -10.75
C ARG A 26 4.14 9.79 -9.53
N VAL A 27 3.12 9.17 -8.95
CA VAL A 27 3.34 8.20 -7.87
C VAL A 27 3.87 6.92 -8.49
N MET A 28 4.99 6.42 -7.97
CA MET A 28 5.56 5.13 -8.33
C MET A 28 5.41 4.16 -7.17
N VAL A 29 4.85 2.99 -7.47
CA VAL A 29 4.77 1.85 -6.55
C VAL A 29 5.65 0.74 -7.10
N GLY A 30 6.69 0.37 -6.36
CA GLY A 30 7.54 -0.77 -6.65
C GLY A 30 7.10 -1.97 -5.83
N ILE A 31 6.76 -3.09 -6.48
CA ILE A 31 6.43 -4.36 -5.84
C ILE A 31 7.53 -5.37 -6.16
N ARG A 32 8.20 -5.86 -5.11
CA ARG A 32 9.22 -6.90 -5.22
C ARG A 32 8.61 -8.26 -5.58
N ASP A 33 9.50 -9.23 -5.84
CA ASP A 33 9.17 -10.62 -6.06
C ASP A 33 8.21 -11.20 -5.01
N SER A 34 7.21 -11.95 -5.46
CA SER A 34 6.26 -12.68 -4.62
C SER A 34 6.58 -14.15 -4.42
N GLN A 35 7.65 -14.67 -5.03
CA GLN A 35 8.11 -16.05 -4.87
C GLN A 35 9.02 -16.23 -3.64
N THR A 36 9.56 -15.13 -3.11
CA THR A 36 10.43 -15.12 -1.93
C THR A 36 9.75 -14.56 -0.67
N PRO A 37 10.06 -15.10 0.52
CA PRO A 37 9.55 -14.53 1.77
C PRO A 37 10.01 -13.07 1.97
N PRO A 38 9.17 -12.20 2.58
CA PRO A 38 7.89 -12.55 3.18
C PRO A 38 6.70 -12.53 2.22
N LEU A 39 6.84 -12.06 0.97
CA LEU A 39 5.68 -11.93 0.06
C LEU A 39 5.13 -13.28 -0.42
N SER A 40 5.95 -14.34 -0.43
CA SER A 40 5.47 -15.70 -0.71
C SER A 40 4.67 -16.33 0.41
N LEU A 41 4.62 -15.71 1.60
CA LEU A 41 3.79 -16.21 2.70
C LEU A 41 2.30 -15.99 2.39
N PRO A 42 1.41 -16.92 2.82
CA PRO A 42 -0.02 -16.80 2.62
C PRO A 42 -0.56 -15.45 3.10
N ASN A 43 -1.38 -14.79 2.28
CA ASN A 43 -2.02 -13.50 2.56
C ASN A 43 -1.09 -12.26 2.67
N VAL A 44 0.23 -12.41 2.57
CA VAL A 44 1.16 -11.27 2.75
C VAL A 44 1.23 -10.37 1.53
N ALA A 45 1.48 -10.91 0.32
CA ALA A 45 1.67 -10.10 -0.89
C ALA A 45 0.52 -9.11 -1.15
N ARG A 46 -0.74 -9.54 -0.97
CA ARG A 46 -1.90 -8.66 -1.18
C ARG A 46 -1.95 -7.50 -0.19
N ASN A 47 -1.56 -7.73 1.07
CA ASN A 47 -1.55 -6.69 2.08
C ASN A 47 -0.38 -5.72 1.89
N VAL A 48 0.78 -6.21 1.45
CA VAL A 48 1.89 -5.33 1.01
C VAL A 48 1.44 -4.46 -0.17
N ILE A 49 0.84 -5.05 -1.20
CA ILE A 49 0.35 -4.30 -2.36
C ILE A 49 -0.68 -3.25 -1.93
N ALA A 50 -1.64 -3.62 -1.09
CA ALA A 50 -2.65 -2.69 -0.59
C ALA A 50 -2.06 -1.57 0.30
N HIS A 51 -1.03 -1.87 1.10
CA HIS A 51 -0.28 -0.90 1.90
C HIS A 51 0.41 0.14 1.01
N GLU A 52 1.13 -0.32 -0.01
CA GLU A 52 1.80 0.58 -0.97
C GLU A 52 0.80 1.42 -1.76
N LEU A 53 -0.31 0.82 -2.19
CA LEU A 53 -1.40 1.59 -2.80
C LEU A 53 -2.03 2.59 -1.83
N GLY A 54 -2.06 2.28 -0.53
CA GLY A 54 -2.45 3.22 0.52
C GLY A 54 -1.58 4.47 0.53
N HIS A 55 -0.24 4.30 0.46
CA HIS A 55 0.69 5.42 0.29
C HIS A 55 0.44 6.20 -0.99
N ALA A 56 0.15 5.49 -2.08
CA ALA A 56 -0.09 6.11 -3.37
C ALA A 56 -1.31 7.05 -3.38
N ILE A 57 -2.31 6.78 -2.52
CA ILE A 57 -3.51 7.61 -2.36
C ILE A 57 -3.44 8.53 -1.13
N GLY A 58 -2.25 8.73 -0.57
CA GLY A 58 -1.99 9.74 0.46
C GLY A 58 -2.06 9.25 1.92
N LEU A 59 -2.19 7.95 2.18
CA LEU A 59 -2.10 7.43 3.54
C LEU A 59 -0.65 7.40 4.03
N GLY A 60 -0.43 7.80 5.28
CA GLY A 60 0.84 7.62 5.99
C GLY A 60 0.85 6.34 6.83
N HIS A 61 1.97 6.05 7.47
CA HIS A 61 2.04 4.95 8.43
C HIS A 61 1.23 5.25 9.71
N ASN A 62 0.71 4.18 10.32
CA ASN A 62 0.25 4.14 11.71
C ASN A 62 1.08 3.14 12.53
N ASN A 63 0.74 2.94 13.80
CA ASN A 63 1.43 2.03 14.72
C ASN A 63 0.56 0.87 15.26
N ASP A 64 -0.61 0.62 14.67
CA ASP A 64 -1.53 -0.44 15.09
C ASP A 64 -1.31 -1.70 14.22
N PRO A 65 -0.74 -2.79 14.77
CA PRO A 65 -0.42 -4.00 14.00
C PRO A 65 -1.64 -4.73 13.45
N THR A 66 -2.85 -4.34 13.86
CA THR A 66 -4.11 -4.86 13.32
C THR A 66 -4.60 -4.09 12.09
N LYS A 67 -3.87 -3.06 11.62
CA LYS A 67 -4.26 -2.16 10.53
C LYS A 67 -3.33 -2.27 9.33
N LEU A 68 -3.88 -1.91 8.17
CA LEU A 68 -3.19 -1.98 6.89
C LEU A 68 -1.95 -1.10 6.84
N MET A 69 -2.07 0.15 7.29
CA MET A 69 -0.99 1.14 7.18
C MET A 69 0.04 1.06 8.30
N CYS A 70 0.09 -0.03 9.08
CA CYS A 70 1.12 -0.13 10.11
C CYS A 70 2.51 -0.24 9.47
N GLY A 71 3.42 0.64 9.85
CA GLY A 71 4.76 0.69 9.26
C GLY A 71 5.76 1.44 10.14
N ARG A 72 6.97 1.64 9.64
CA ARG A 72 8.05 2.25 10.43
C ARG A 72 7.67 3.67 10.88
N PRO A 73 8.01 4.07 12.12
CA PRO A 73 8.94 3.41 13.06
C PRO A 73 8.33 2.31 13.93
N ALA A 74 7.05 1.96 13.80
CA ALA A 74 6.45 0.87 14.57
C ALA A 74 7.11 -0.49 14.21
N PRO A 75 7.10 -1.47 15.13
CA PRO A 75 7.65 -2.81 14.89
C PRO A 75 6.76 -3.68 13.96
N CYS A 76 6.08 -3.06 13.00
CA CYS A 76 5.26 -3.75 12.01
C CYS A 76 6.12 -4.31 10.89
N ARG A 77 5.85 -5.57 10.52
CA ARG A 77 6.60 -6.34 9.54
C ARG A 77 5.62 -7.10 8.63
N PRO A 78 5.91 -7.25 7.33
CA PRO A 78 4.96 -7.87 6.39
C PRO A 78 4.55 -9.31 6.75
N ASP A 79 5.43 -10.09 7.37
CA ASP A 79 5.16 -11.45 7.83
C ASP A 79 4.04 -11.51 8.88
N ALA A 80 3.81 -10.44 9.65
CA ALA A 80 2.68 -10.34 10.58
C ALA A 80 1.31 -10.36 9.88
N TRP A 81 1.25 -10.12 8.56
CA TRP A 81 0.01 -10.22 7.78
C TRP A 81 -0.30 -11.64 7.29
N GLN A 82 0.53 -12.62 7.65
CA GLN A 82 0.31 -14.01 7.28
C GLN A 82 -1.04 -14.50 7.81
N SER A 83 -1.81 -15.16 6.95
CA SER A 83 -3.10 -15.74 7.32
C SER A 83 -3.44 -16.92 6.41
N SER A 84 -4.06 -17.95 6.98
CA SER A 84 -4.64 -19.06 6.22
C SER A 84 -5.95 -18.68 5.52
N VAL A 85 -6.53 -17.53 5.86
CA VAL A 85 -7.74 -16.99 5.26
C VAL A 85 -7.39 -15.72 4.49
N GLU A 86 -7.87 -15.64 3.25
CA GLU A 86 -7.72 -14.44 2.44
C GLU A 86 -8.44 -13.24 3.07
N ARG A 87 -7.69 -12.18 3.38
CA ARG A 87 -8.26 -10.93 3.90
C ARG A 87 -7.33 -9.75 3.67
N TYR A 88 -7.93 -8.57 3.57
CA TYR A 88 -7.21 -7.32 3.75
C TYR A 88 -7.30 -6.89 5.21
N PHE A 89 -6.17 -6.44 5.76
CA PHE A 89 -6.18 -5.71 7.02
C PHE A 89 -6.94 -4.39 6.80
N PRO A 90 -7.77 -3.96 7.75
CA PRO A 90 -8.55 -2.74 7.59
C PRO A 90 -7.66 -1.50 7.75
N ILE A 91 -8.02 -0.40 7.08
CA ILE A 91 -7.56 0.94 7.44
C ILE A 91 -8.28 1.42 8.71
N THR A 92 -7.76 2.45 9.37
CA THR A 92 -8.41 3.09 10.51
C THR A 92 -9.58 3.98 10.07
N GLU A 93 -10.50 4.31 11.00
CA GLU A 93 -11.56 5.27 10.73
C GLU A 93 -11.02 6.68 10.47
N VAL A 94 -9.85 7.03 11.04
CA VAL A 94 -9.15 8.29 10.77
C VAL A 94 -8.64 8.32 9.33
N GLU A 95 -8.00 7.24 8.87
CA GLU A 95 -7.54 7.08 7.48
C GLU A 95 -8.72 7.13 6.50
N LYS A 96 -9.81 6.42 6.80
CA LYS A 96 -11.03 6.44 5.98
C LYS A 96 -11.63 7.84 5.87
N THR A 97 -11.74 8.54 7.01
CA THR A 97 -12.23 9.92 7.06
C THR A 97 -11.33 10.87 6.28
N PHE A 98 -10.02 10.67 6.35
CA PHE A 98 -9.06 11.45 5.58
C PHE A 98 -9.22 11.21 4.07
N LEU A 99 -9.35 9.96 3.63
CA LEU A 99 -9.58 9.63 2.22
C LEU A 99 -10.87 10.24 1.69
N LEU A 100 -11.95 10.24 2.47
CA LEU A 100 -13.22 10.86 2.06
C LEU A 100 -13.13 12.40 1.89
N LYS A 101 -12.11 13.05 2.45
CA LYS A 101 -11.83 14.48 2.20
C LYS A 101 -11.09 14.70 0.88
N LEU A 102 -10.25 13.75 0.47
CA LEU A 102 -9.48 13.81 -0.78
C LEU A 102 -10.29 13.31 -1.98
N TYR A 103 -11.03 12.23 -1.77
CA TYR A 103 -11.75 11.48 -2.78
C TYR A 103 -13.22 11.45 -2.40
N SER A 104 -14.01 12.32 -3.03
CA SER A 104 -15.45 12.31 -2.82
C SER A 104 -16.01 10.92 -3.14
N PRO A 105 -16.91 10.36 -2.31
CA PRO A 105 -17.60 9.11 -2.64
C PRO A 105 -18.48 9.25 -3.89
N THR A 106 -18.73 10.46 -4.36
CA THR A 106 -19.47 10.77 -5.59
C THR A 106 -18.58 11.08 -6.79
N TRP A 107 -17.26 10.90 -6.68
CA TRP A 107 -16.33 11.17 -7.78
C TRP A 107 -16.71 10.36 -9.04
N GLN A 108 -16.64 11.01 -10.19
CA GLN A 108 -16.78 10.38 -11.50
C GLN A 108 -15.58 10.76 -12.38
N PRO A 109 -15.14 9.86 -13.27
CA PRO A 109 -14.10 10.19 -14.24
C PRO A 109 -14.56 11.35 -15.13
N SER A 110 -13.74 12.39 -15.24
CA SER A 110 -13.89 13.37 -16.32
C SER A 110 -13.62 12.67 -17.65
N ARG A 111 -14.60 12.72 -18.56
CA ARG A 111 -14.48 12.19 -19.93
C ARG A 111 -13.42 12.93 -20.73
#